data_AF-A0A523JMD7-F1
#
_entry.id   AF-A0A523JMD7-F1
#
_cell.length_a   1.000
_cell.length_b   1.000
_cell.length_c   1.000
_cell.angle_alpha   90.00
_cell.angle_beta   90.00
_cell.angle_gamma   90.00
#
_symmetry.space_group_name_H-M   'P 1'
#
loop_
_entity.id
_entity.type
_entity.pdbx_description
1 polymer ?
#
loop_
_entity_poly.entity_id
_entity_poly.type
_entity_poly.pdbx_seq_one_letter_code
_entity_poly.pdbx_strand_id
1 'polypeptide(L)'
;MKVMTMTAAAALICCIASAAFAGHAYIEFDAQENMVLSGPFNAIIPKPEGARIGGPEHSTPSFLAEDLKVSKAGYFGDDQFVMVQIETTNAAAGTLTSQNLPVYELAGEEFRARTGCIDISQEELNADDDPLFEFIELQMVQIVPAVMVVQLFVTSDDGTGEGKILYMRNVPGGCGALTPEFEAEFNAAFERFIESIRNAN
;
A
#
# COMPACT_ATOMS: atom_id res chain seq x y z
N MET A 1 -40.49 29.42 -42.25
CA MET A 1 -41.16 28.93 -41.02
C MET A 1 -40.69 27.51 -40.75
N LYS A 2 -40.45 27.23 -39.45
CA LYS A 2 -39.97 26.00 -38.81
C LYS A 2 -38.46 25.69 -38.83
N VAL A 3 -37.90 26.02 -37.66
CA VAL A 3 -36.66 25.63 -36.99
C VAL A 3 -36.74 24.15 -36.55
N MET A 4 -35.59 23.46 -36.54
CA MET A 4 -35.10 22.54 -35.48
C MET A 4 -33.76 21.94 -35.95
N THR A 5 -32.62 22.53 -35.59
CA THR A 5 -31.76 22.29 -34.40
C THR A 5 -30.98 20.96 -34.41
N MET A 6 -29.66 21.15 -34.42
CA MET A 6 -28.56 20.22 -34.21
C MET A 6 -28.63 19.46 -32.89
N THR A 7 -27.98 18.30 -32.83
CA THR A 7 -27.06 17.99 -31.72
C THR A 7 -26.02 16.96 -32.17
N ALA A 8 -24.77 17.42 -32.28
CA ALA A 8 -23.59 16.56 -32.32
C ALA A 8 -23.30 16.10 -30.89
N ALA A 9 -23.20 14.78 -30.68
CA ALA A 9 -22.70 14.23 -29.44
C ALA A 9 -21.17 14.39 -29.45
N ALA A 10 -20.68 15.39 -28.72
CA ALA A 10 -19.28 15.47 -28.34
C ALA A 10 -18.98 14.32 -27.38
N ALA A 11 -18.18 13.36 -27.83
CA ALA A 11 -17.59 12.34 -26.97
C ALA A 11 -16.67 13.05 -25.96
N LEU A 12 -17.09 13.01 -24.69
CA LEU A 12 -16.32 13.45 -23.55
C LEU A 12 -15.15 12.46 -23.36
N ILE A 13 -14.07 12.66 -24.11
CA ILE A 13 -12.76 12.11 -23.77
C ILE A 13 -12.35 12.85 -22.50
N CYS A 14 -12.59 12.21 -21.36
CA CYS A 14 -12.12 12.70 -20.08
C CYS A 14 -10.60 12.58 -20.09
N CYS A 15 -9.94 13.71 -20.36
CA CYS A 15 -8.51 13.87 -20.22
C CYS A 15 -8.10 13.43 -18.81
N ILE A 16 -7.20 12.46 -18.73
CA ILE A 16 -6.32 12.28 -17.58
C ILE A 16 -5.39 13.49 -17.60
N ALA A 17 -5.89 14.59 -17.04
CA ALA A 17 -5.15 15.81 -16.78
C ALA A 17 -5.09 15.96 -15.25
N SER A 18 -4.30 15.10 -14.61
CA SER A 18 -3.91 15.30 -13.22
C SER A 18 -2.74 16.28 -13.21
N ALA A 19 -3.06 17.56 -13.40
CA ALA A 19 -2.17 18.63 -12.99
C ALA A 19 -1.90 18.45 -11.49
N ALA A 20 -0.62 18.38 -11.13
CA ALA A 20 -0.11 18.38 -9.78
C ALA A 20 -0.83 19.43 -8.92
N PHE A 21 -1.71 18.97 -8.04
CA PHE A 21 -2.06 19.70 -6.83
C PHE A 21 -1.29 19.04 -5.70
N ALA A 22 -0.39 19.80 -5.08
CA ALA A 22 0.33 19.49 -3.85
C ALA A 22 -0.64 19.43 -2.64
N GLY A 23 -1.66 18.58 -2.74
CA GLY A 23 -2.85 18.62 -1.92
C GLY A 23 -3.41 17.24 -1.65
N HIS A 24 -2.56 16.36 -1.13
CA HIS A 24 -2.91 15.11 -0.45
C HIS A 24 -2.88 13.84 -1.32
N ALA A 25 -2.10 12.87 -0.84
CA ALA A 25 -2.13 11.49 -1.25
C ALA A 25 -3.18 10.71 -0.44
N TYR A 26 -3.96 9.84 -1.09
CA TYR A 26 -5.00 9.04 -0.45
C TYR A 26 -5.09 7.65 -1.06
N ILE A 27 -5.54 6.72 -0.22
CA ILE A 27 -5.95 5.38 -0.60
C ILE A 27 -7.48 5.33 -0.58
N GLU A 28 -8.10 4.95 -1.69
CA GLU A 28 -9.54 4.75 -1.80
C GLU A 28 -9.84 3.37 -2.41
N PHE A 29 -11.10 2.94 -2.37
CA PHE A 29 -11.54 1.71 -3.04
C PHE A 29 -12.48 2.04 -4.19
N ASP A 30 -12.23 1.44 -5.37
CA ASP A 30 -13.13 1.56 -6.51
C ASP A 30 -14.38 0.67 -6.37
N ALA A 31 -15.26 0.71 -7.37
CA ALA A 31 -16.49 -0.08 -7.39
C ALA A 31 -16.26 -1.59 -7.51
N GLN A 32 -15.05 -2.02 -7.87
CA GLN A 32 -14.60 -3.41 -7.90
C GLN A 32 -13.80 -3.76 -6.63
N GLU A 33 -13.77 -2.86 -5.65
CA GLU A 33 -13.05 -2.99 -4.40
C GLU A 33 -11.51 -3.05 -4.56
N ASN A 34 -10.97 -2.58 -5.68
CA ASN A 34 -9.53 -2.41 -5.86
C ASN A 34 -9.06 -1.17 -5.08
N MET A 35 -7.88 -1.23 -4.49
CA MET A 35 -7.23 -0.10 -3.84
C MET A 35 -6.69 0.82 -4.93
N VAL A 36 -7.23 2.04 -4.99
CA VAL A 36 -6.76 3.10 -5.87
C VAL A 36 -5.91 4.05 -5.05
N LEU A 37 -4.63 4.09 -5.40
CA LEU A 37 -3.60 4.86 -4.73
C LEU A 37 -3.31 6.10 -5.55
N SER A 38 -3.38 7.27 -4.92
CA SER A 38 -3.01 8.55 -5.49
C SER A 38 -2.04 9.22 -4.54
N GLY A 39 -0.85 9.64 -4.98
CA GLY A 39 0.14 10.23 -4.08
C GLY A 39 1.59 10.19 -4.55
N PRO A 40 2.55 9.74 -3.70
CA PRO A 40 3.95 9.61 -4.11
C PRO A 40 4.15 8.61 -5.25
N PHE A 41 3.16 7.75 -5.47
CA PHE A 41 2.99 6.94 -6.66
C PHE A 41 1.50 6.80 -6.94
N ASN A 42 1.15 6.51 -8.19
CA ASN A 42 -0.22 6.19 -8.58
C ASN A 42 -0.28 4.71 -8.94
N ALA A 43 -1.17 3.96 -8.31
CA ALA A 43 -1.33 2.55 -8.62
C ALA A 43 -2.73 2.03 -8.27
N ILE A 44 -3.20 1.07 -9.02
CA ILE A 44 -4.31 0.20 -8.69
C ILE A 44 -3.73 -1.10 -8.13
N ILE A 45 -4.10 -1.46 -6.91
CA ILE A 45 -3.83 -2.77 -6.33
C ILE A 45 -5.12 -3.59 -6.39
N PRO A 46 -5.19 -4.63 -7.23
CA PRO A 46 -6.37 -5.48 -7.30
C PRO A 46 -6.64 -6.18 -5.99
N LYS A 47 -7.92 -6.32 -5.65
CA LYS A 47 -8.34 -7.09 -4.48
C LYS A 47 -8.04 -8.59 -4.69
N PRO A 48 -7.27 -9.24 -3.79
CA PRO A 48 -7.13 -10.68 -3.82
C PRO A 48 -8.48 -11.38 -3.60
N GLU A 49 -8.70 -12.50 -4.29
CA GLU A 49 -9.94 -13.28 -4.15
C GLU A 49 -10.17 -13.69 -2.69
N GLY A 50 -11.39 -13.50 -2.20
CA GLY A 50 -11.78 -13.86 -0.83
C GLY A 50 -11.22 -12.95 0.27
N ALA A 51 -10.36 -11.98 -0.06
CA ALA A 51 -9.84 -11.06 0.96
C ALA A 51 -10.93 -10.14 1.51
N ARG A 52 -10.86 -9.84 2.80
CA ARG A 52 -11.64 -8.77 3.42
C ARG A 52 -10.91 -7.44 3.26
N ILE A 53 -11.68 -6.36 3.13
CA ILE A 53 -11.15 -5.00 3.09
C ILE A 53 -11.00 -4.47 4.52
N GLY A 54 -9.89 -3.81 4.80
CA GLY A 54 -9.74 -2.92 5.96
C GLY A 54 -9.34 -1.52 5.53
N GLY A 55 -9.96 -0.50 6.12
CA GLY A 55 -9.82 0.89 5.72
C GLY A 55 -10.84 1.33 4.64
N PRO A 56 -10.61 2.50 3.98
CA PRO A 56 -9.44 3.34 4.15
C PRO A 56 -9.52 4.13 5.47
N GLU A 57 -8.38 4.34 6.10
CA GLU A 57 -8.23 5.22 7.25
C GLU A 57 -7.34 6.41 6.84
N HIS A 58 -7.80 7.61 7.18
CA HIS A 58 -7.09 8.85 6.89
C HIS A 58 -6.91 9.64 8.18
N SER A 59 -5.68 10.02 8.48
CA SER A 59 -5.36 10.85 9.63
C SER A 59 -4.40 11.98 9.26
N THR A 60 -4.35 13.01 10.10
CA THR A 60 -3.41 14.12 9.94
C THR A 60 -2.77 14.45 11.28
N PRO A 61 -1.89 13.57 11.79
CA PRO A 61 -1.09 13.89 12.97
C PRO A 61 -0.19 15.10 12.69
N SER A 62 -0.03 15.95 13.70
CA SER A 62 0.96 17.04 13.66
C SER A 62 2.23 16.59 14.37
N PHE A 63 3.37 16.74 13.71
CA PHE A 63 4.70 16.51 14.30
C PHE A 63 5.50 17.81 14.24
N LEU A 64 5.92 18.32 15.40
CA LEU A 64 6.52 19.65 15.53
C LEU A 64 5.61 20.76 14.94
N ALA A 65 6.00 21.33 13.80
CA ALA A 65 5.28 22.39 13.10
C ALA A 65 4.72 21.92 11.74
N GLU A 66 4.80 20.62 11.47
CA GLU A 66 4.44 20.00 10.19
C GLU A 66 3.23 19.11 10.35
N ASP A 67 2.35 19.13 9.36
CA ASP A 67 1.20 18.24 9.29
C ASP A 67 1.59 17.04 8.42
N LEU A 68 1.61 15.86 9.03
CA LEU A 68 1.82 14.60 8.34
C LEU A 68 0.46 14.00 8.01
N LYS A 69 0.16 13.85 6.73
CA LYS A 69 -1.06 13.20 6.27
C LYS A 69 -0.76 11.73 6.05
N VAL A 70 -1.47 10.87 6.77
CA VAL A 70 -1.29 9.42 6.71
C VAL A 70 -2.57 8.79 6.18
N SER A 71 -2.43 7.93 5.18
CA SER A 71 -3.52 7.12 4.63
C SER A 71 -3.13 5.64 4.72
N LYS A 72 -4.01 4.80 5.26
CA LYS A 72 -3.78 3.35 5.43
C LYS A 72 -4.96 2.56 4.90
N ALA A 73 -4.69 1.44 4.26
CA ALA A 73 -5.70 0.46 3.89
C ALA A 73 -5.06 -0.92 3.70
N GLY A 74 -5.88 -1.97 3.66
CA GLY A 74 -5.36 -3.32 3.45
C GLY A 74 -6.39 -4.34 2.99
N TYR A 75 -5.86 -5.46 2.53
CA TYR A 75 -6.57 -6.68 2.23
C TYR A 75 -6.14 -7.76 3.22
N PHE A 76 -7.11 -8.44 3.82
CA PHE A 76 -6.88 -9.40 4.88
C PHE A 76 -7.55 -10.73 4.55
N GLY A 77 -6.74 -11.75 4.28
CA GLY A 77 -7.14 -13.15 4.20
C GLY A 77 -6.91 -13.87 5.53
N ASP A 78 -7.00 -15.21 5.53
CA ASP A 78 -6.82 -16.01 6.74
C ASP A 78 -5.36 -16.05 7.21
N ASP A 79 -4.41 -16.19 6.28
CA ASP A 79 -2.96 -16.26 6.57
C ASP A 79 -2.12 -15.25 5.77
N GLN A 80 -2.72 -14.51 4.84
CA GLN A 80 -2.04 -13.55 3.96
C GLN A 80 -2.69 -12.18 4.04
N PHE A 81 -1.86 -11.15 4.07
CA PHE A 81 -2.28 -9.77 4.27
C PHE A 81 -1.51 -8.84 3.34
N VAL A 82 -2.20 -7.87 2.78
CA VAL A 82 -1.59 -6.75 2.06
C VAL A 82 -1.98 -5.49 2.81
N MET A 83 -1.01 -4.62 3.09
CA MET A 83 -1.29 -3.29 3.60
C MET A 83 -0.57 -2.25 2.77
N VAL A 84 -1.21 -1.12 2.56
CA VAL A 84 -0.61 0.07 1.99
C VAL A 84 -0.70 1.19 3.01
N GLN A 85 0.41 1.91 3.17
CA GLN A 85 0.47 3.15 3.93
C GLN A 85 1.11 4.21 3.04
N ILE A 86 0.47 5.36 2.95
CA ILE A 86 1.01 6.54 2.29
C ILE A 86 1.11 7.66 3.30
N GLU A 87 2.27 8.29 3.34
CA GLU A 87 2.55 9.45 4.15
C GLU A 87 2.93 10.62 3.25
N THR A 88 2.37 11.80 3.52
CA THR A 88 2.78 13.04 2.86
C THR A 88 2.94 14.16 3.88
N THR A 89 4.00 14.93 3.75
CA THR A 89 4.32 16.09 4.58
C THR A 89 4.48 17.34 3.72
N ASN A 90 4.40 18.52 4.33
CA ASN A 90 4.67 19.80 3.69
C ASN A 90 6.18 20.18 3.69
N ALA A 91 7.04 19.38 4.33
CA ALA A 91 8.48 19.52 4.27
C ALA A 91 9.12 18.32 3.56
N ALA A 92 10.23 18.54 2.85
CA ALA A 92 10.98 17.42 2.28
C ALA A 92 11.60 16.60 3.42
N ALA A 93 11.12 15.37 3.60
CA ALA A 93 11.77 14.41 4.46
C ALA A 93 13.00 13.84 3.75
N GLY A 94 14.07 13.58 4.50
CA GLY A 94 15.27 12.98 3.93
C GLY A 94 14.95 11.61 3.34
N THR A 95 15.37 11.37 2.10
CA THR A 95 15.16 10.08 1.43
C THR A 95 15.74 8.94 2.28
N LEU A 96 14.94 7.94 2.63
CA LEU A 96 15.46 6.68 3.15
C LEU A 96 16.52 6.15 2.18
N THR A 97 17.76 5.98 2.65
CA THR A 97 18.88 5.54 1.81
C THR A 97 18.82 4.03 1.55
N SER A 98 17.82 3.62 0.77
CA SER A 98 17.53 2.24 0.39
C SER A 98 18.26 1.79 -0.89
N GLN A 99 19.35 2.48 -1.26
CA GLN A 99 19.99 2.34 -2.58
C GLN A 99 20.52 0.92 -2.87
N ASN A 100 20.83 0.13 -1.84
CA ASN A 100 21.35 -1.23 -1.96
C ASN A 100 20.26 -2.31 -1.91
N LEU A 101 18.98 -1.94 -1.81
CA LEU A 101 17.88 -2.88 -1.79
C LEU A 101 17.48 -3.30 -3.22
N PRO A 102 17.00 -4.55 -3.41
CA PRO A 102 16.39 -5.00 -4.65
C PRO A 102 15.31 -4.04 -5.14
N VAL A 103 15.18 -3.92 -6.47
CA VAL A 103 14.24 -3.02 -7.13
C VAL A 103 13.11 -3.81 -7.75
N TYR A 104 11.89 -3.31 -7.57
CA TYR A 104 10.68 -3.80 -8.23
C TYR A 104 10.01 -2.64 -8.95
N GLU A 105 9.78 -2.79 -10.25
CA GLU A 105 9.00 -1.81 -11.01
C GLU A 105 7.51 -2.13 -10.86
N LEU A 106 6.72 -1.17 -10.35
CA LEU A 106 5.28 -1.27 -10.14
C LEU A 106 4.61 0.02 -10.60
N ALA A 107 3.59 -0.09 -11.46
CA ALA A 107 2.85 1.06 -11.99
C ALA A 107 3.75 2.19 -12.55
N GLY A 108 4.89 1.82 -13.16
CA GLY A 108 5.86 2.78 -13.72
C GLY A 108 6.85 3.38 -12.72
N GLU A 109 6.79 2.99 -11.44
CA GLU A 109 7.67 3.49 -10.37
C GLU A 109 8.64 2.43 -9.86
N GLU A 110 9.83 2.86 -9.43
CA GLU A 110 10.83 1.98 -8.81
C GLU A 110 10.61 1.86 -7.29
N PHE A 111 10.19 0.68 -6.85
CA PHE A 111 10.11 0.35 -5.43
C PHE A 111 11.38 -0.36 -4.95
N ARG A 112 11.87 0.04 -3.77
CA ARG A 112 12.95 -0.65 -3.07
C ARG A 112 12.36 -1.66 -2.11
N ALA A 113 12.87 -2.89 -2.11
CA ALA A 113 12.29 -3.98 -1.35
C ALA A 113 13.19 -4.48 -0.22
N ARG A 114 12.60 -4.73 0.95
CA ARG A 114 13.22 -5.48 2.03
C ARG A 114 12.35 -6.67 2.37
N THR A 115 12.95 -7.86 2.38
CA THR A 115 12.29 -9.10 2.79
C THR A 115 12.84 -9.58 4.12
N GLY A 116 11.99 -10.12 4.98
CA GLY A 116 12.42 -10.73 6.24
C GLY A 116 11.27 -11.40 6.98
N CYS A 117 11.63 -12.22 7.96
CA CYS A 117 10.69 -12.73 8.95
C CYS A 117 10.83 -11.93 10.24
N ILE A 118 9.70 -11.58 10.83
CA ILE A 118 9.60 -10.80 12.06
C ILE A 118 8.85 -11.65 13.08
N ASP A 119 9.54 -12.01 14.18
CA ASP A 119 8.87 -12.55 15.35
C ASP A 119 8.11 -11.41 16.04
N ILE A 120 6.85 -11.67 16.39
CA ILE A 120 5.92 -10.72 16.98
C ILE A 120 5.38 -11.33 18.27
N SER A 121 5.64 -10.66 19.38
CA SER A 121 5.04 -10.98 20.66
C SER A 121 3.73 -10.21 20.88
N GLN A 122 2.83 -10.78 21.69
CA GLN A 122 1.61 -10.06 22.08
C GLN A 122 1.93 -8.81 22.91
N GLU A 123 3.07 -8.78 23.62
CA GLU A 123 3.52 -7.60 24.35
C GLU A 123 3.91 -6.46 23.40
N GLU A 124 4.58 -6.76 22.28
CA GLU A 124 4.92 -5.77 21.24
C GLU A 124 3.69 -5.25 20.50
N LEU A 125 2.68 -6.11 20.29
CA LEU A 125 1.40 -5.67 19.73
C LEU A 125 0.64 -4.74 20.69
N ASN A 126 0.66 -5.05 21.99
CA ASN A 126 0.00 -4.26 23.01
C ASN A 126 0.80 -3.00 23.40
N ALA A 127 2.06 -2.90 22.99
CA ALA A 127 2.84 -1.69 23.15
C ALA A 127 2.40 -0.74 22.03
N ASP A 128 1.72 0.34 22.38
CA ASP A 128 1.16 1.39 21.49
C ASP A 128 2.22 2.11 20.60
N ASP A 129 3.40 1.52 20.38
CA ASP A 129 4.58 2.16 19.79
C ASP A 129 4.76 1.87 18.28
N ASP A 130 3.95 0.98 17.66
CA ASP A 130 3.95 0.80 16.20
C ASP A 130 2.54 0.99 15.59
N PRO A 131 2.27 2.19 15.00
CA PRO A 131 0.99 2.50 14.36
C PRO A 131 0.58 1.56 13.22
N LEU A 132 1.51 0.78 12.68
CA LEU A 132 1.23 -0.22 11.65
C LEU A 132 0.53 -1.44 12.27
N PHE A 133 1.02 -1.92 13.40
CA PHE A 133 0.47 -3.09 14.07
C PHE A 133 -0.89 -2.78 14.71
N GLU A 134 -1.07 -1.58 15.27
CA GLU A 134 -2.37 -1.10 15.75
C GLU A 134 -3.45 -1.23 14.68
N PHE A 135 -3.15 -0.78 13.44
CA PHE A 135 -4.11 -0.89 12.34
C PHE A 135 -4.47 -2.35 12.03
N ILE A 136 -3.50 -3.27 12.05
CA ILE A 136 -3.75 -4.71 11.81
C ILE A 136 -4.66 -5.30 12.89
N GLU A 137 -4.43 -4.93 14.16
CA GLU A 137 -5.25 -5.39 15.28
C GLU A 137 -6.69 -4.86 15.21
N LEU A 138 -6.88 -3.60 14.81
CA LEU A 138 -8.21 -3.04 14.55
C LEU A 138 -8.96 -3.81 13.47
N GLN A 139 -8.26 -4.44 12.54
CA GLN A 139 -8.86 -5.33 11.55
C GLN A 139 -9.15 -6.73 12.09
N MET A 140 -8.94 -7.02 13.38
CA MET A 140 -9.14 -8.34 13.99
C MET A 140 -8.32 -9.44 13.31
N VAL A 141 -7.09 -9.12 12.91
CA VAL A 141 -6.16 -10.04 12.26
C VAL A 141 -5.12 -10.52 13.26
N GLN A 142 -4.89 -11.83 13.30
CA GLN A 142 -3.88 -12.41 14.17
C GLN A 142 -2.56 -12.58 13.41
N ILE A 143 -1.51 -11.88 13.85
CA ILE A 143 -0.17 -11.93 13.23
C ILE A 143 0.91 -12.60 14.09
N VAL A 144 0.51 -13.11 15.27
CA VAL A 144 1.41 -13.85 16.17
C VAL A 144 1.55 -15.32 15.75
N PRO A 145 2.71 -15.98 16.00
CA PRO A 145 3.90 -15.42 16.64
C PRO A 145 4.90 -14.78 15.69
N ALA A 146 4.69 -14.86 14.36
CA ALA A 146 5.60 -14.26 13.39
C ALA A 146 4.93 -14.08 12.03
N VAL A 147 5.48 -13.13 11.25
CA VAL A 147 5.12 -12.91 9.86
C VAL A 147 6.37 -12.92 8.97
N MET A 148 6.24 -13.56 7.82
CA MET A 148 7.13 -13.34 6.69
C MET A 148 6.60 -12.15 5.90
N VAL A 149 7.47 -11.17 5.61
CA VAL A 149 7.06 -9.91 5.00
C VAL A 149 8.00 -9.47 3.89
N VAL A 150 7.43 -8.93 2.80
CA VAL A 150 8.11 -8.04 1.87
C VAL A 150 7.58 -6.63 2.07
N GLN A 151 8.50 -5.70 2.32
CA GLN A 151 8.22 -4.26 2.43
C GLN A 151 8.74 -3.58 1.17
N LEU A 152 7.86 -2.92 0.44
CA LEU A 152 8.17 -2.14 -0.75
C LEU A 152 8.07 -0.66 -0.39
N PHE A 153 9.12 0.10 -0.68
CA PHE A 153 9.23 1.52 -0.37
C PHE A 153 9.38 2.33 -1.65
N VAL A 154 8.66 3.43 -1.73
CA VAL A 154 8.82 4.46 -2.75
C VAL A 154 8.78 5.83 -2.08
N THR A 155 9.56 6.76 -2.59
CA THR A 155 9.59 8.16 -2.13
C THR A 155 9.34 9.04 -3.34
N SER A 156 8.53 10.08 -3.19
CA SER A 156 8.31 11.05 -4.28
C SER A 156 9.60 11.77 -4.65
N ASP A 157 9.71 12.22 -5.91
CA ASP A 157 10.89 12.93 -6.41
C ASP A 157 11.27 14.17 -5.57
N ASP A 158 10.28 14.84 -4.98
CA ASP A 158 10.47 16.02 -4.15
C ASP A 158 10.70 15.71 -2.66
N GLY A 159 10.69 14.42 -2.28
CA GLY A 159 10.89 13.96 -0.91
C GLY A 159 9.75 14.29 0.05
N THR A 160 8.60 14.75 -0.45
CA THR A 160 7.46 15.15 0.40
C THR A 160 6.48 14.01 0.68
N GLY A 161 6.64 12.87 0.02
CA GLY A 161 5.78 11.71 0.20
C GLY A 161 6.54 10.40 0.22
N GLU A 162 6.07 9.49 1.07
CA GLU A 162 6.55 8.11 1.14
C GLU A 162 5.37 7.14 1.01
N GLY A 163 5.59 6.11 0.22
CA GLY A 163 4.65 5.02 0.01
C GLY A 163 5.26 3.71 0.48
N LYS A 164 4.49 2.94 1.25
CA LYS A 164 4.89 1.62 1.73
C LYS A 164 3.81 0.60 1.38
N ILE A 165 4.20 -0.47 0.70
CA ILE A 165 3.36 -1.65 0.49
C ILE A 165 3.96 -2.81 1.28
N LEU A 166 3.15 -3.44 2.11
CA LEU A 166 3.49 -4.61 2.89
C LEU A 166 2.74 -5.81 2.33
N TYR A 167 3.48 -6.84 1.94
CA TYR A 167 2.93 -8.15 1.64
C TYR A 167 3.38 -9.11 2.72
N MET A 168 2.44 -9.66 3.48
CA MET A 168 2.70 -10.43 4.70
C MET A 168 2.01 -11.79 4.64
N ARG A 169 2.65 -12.80 5.24
CA ARG A 169 2.04 -14.11 5.51
C ARG A 169 2.43 -14.58 6.90
N ASN A 170 1.47 -15.12 7.65
CA ASN A 170 1.75 -15.71 8.96
C ASN A 170 2.70 -16.90 8.84
N VAL A 171 3.64 -16.99 9.78
CA VAL A 171 4.55 -18.14 9.94
C VAL A 171 4.15 -18.89 11.21
N PRO A 172 3.39 -19.99 11.09
CA PRO A 172 3.03 -20.79 12.25
C PRO A 172 4.28 -21.31 12.96
N GLY A 173 4.40 -21.05 14.26
CA GLY A 173 5.53 -21.50 15.07
C GLY A 173 6.74 -20.56 15.10
N GLY A 174 6.65 -19.38 14.48
CA GLY A 174 7.67 -18.33 14.58
C GLY A 174 8.70 -18.38 13.45
N CYS A 175 9.62 -17.42 13.40
CA CYS A 175 10.62 -17.36 12.34
C CYS A 175 11.58 -18.55 12.34
N GLY A 176 11.81 -19.19 13.50
CA GLY A 176 12.58 -20.42 13.60
C GLY A 176 11.92 -21.65 12.96
N ALA A 177 10.62 -21.56 12.62
CA ALA A 177 9.86 -22.60 11.95
C ALA A 177 9.79 -22.41 10.42
N LEU A 178 10.47 -21.40 9.87
CA LEU A 178 10.53 -21.19 8.43
C LEU A 178 11.18 -22.39 7.73
N THR A 179 10.49 -22.86 6.70
CA THR A 179 10.98 -23.91 5.82
C THR A 179 11.24 -23.34 4.42
N PRO A 180 12.19 -23.90 3.66
CA PRO A 180 12.40 -23.52 2.27
C PRO A 180 11.12 -23.63 1.42
N GLU A 181 10.28 -24.62 1.70
CA GLU A 181 8.99 -24.80 1.02
C GLU A 181 8.04 -23.63 1.28
N PHE A 182 7.93 -23.19 2.54
CA PHE A 182 7.13 -22.01 2.90
C PHE A 182 7.66 -20.74 2.21
N GLU A 183 8.98 -20.53 2.22
CA GLU A 183 9.60 -19.38 1.55
C GLU A 183 9.34 -19.38 0.03
N ALA A 184 9.43 -20.55 -0.61
CA ALA A 184 9.13 -20.69 -2.03
C ALA A 184 7.67 -20.39 -2.35
N GLU A 185 6.73 -20.89 -1.55
CA GLU A 185 5.31 -20.57 -1.68
C GLU A 185 5.03 -19.08 -1.49
N PHE A 186 5.64 -18.48 -0.46
CA PHE A 186 5.52 -17.06 -0.17
C PHE A 186 6.03 -16.20 -1.33
N ASN A 187 7.22 -16.50 -1.85
CA ASN A 187 7.80 -15.79 -2.98
C ASN A 187 6.96 -15.93 -4.25
N ALA A 188 6.46 -17.14 -4.55
CA ALA A 188 5.59 -17.35 -5.70
C ALA A 188 4.25 -16.60 -5.58
N ALA A 189 3.70 -16.50 -4.37
CA ALA A 189 2.48 -15.73 -4.11
C ALA A 189 2.73 -14.22 -4.22
N PHE A 190 3.87 -13.75 -3.71
CA PHE A 190 4.31 -12.36 -3.87
C PHE A 190 4.53 -11.99 -5.34
N GLU A 191 5.15 -12.85 -6.14
CA GLU A 191 5.33 -12.61 -7.58
C GLU A 191 3.98 -12.44 -8.31
N ARG A 192 2.99 -13.28 -7.99
CA ARG A 192 1.63 -13.14 -8.53
C ARG A 192 0.96 -11.83 -8.10
N PHE A 193 1.19 -11.40 -6.86
CA PHE A 193 0.70 -10.12 -6.36
C PHE A 193 1.32 -8.95 -7.16
N ILE A 194 2.64 -8.97 -7.37
CA ILE A 194 3.33 -7.96 -8.18
C ILE A 194 2.82 -7.94 -9.62
N GLU A 195 2.64 -9.11 -10.24
CA GLU A 195 2.08 -9.22 -11.59
C GLU A 195 0.65 -8.67 -11.67
N SER A 196 -0.17 -8.89 -10.63
CA SER A 196 -1.53 -8.35 -10.58
C SER A 196 -1.55 -6.81 -10.60
N ILE A 197 -0.64 -6.17 -9.86
CA ILE A 197 -0.50 -4.70 -9.87
C ILE A 197 -0.05 -4.23 -11.26
N ARG A 198 0.95 -4.88 -11.85
CA ARG A 198 1.44 -4.52 -13.19
C ARG A 198 0.37 -4.63 -14.28
N ASN A 199 -0.51 -5.64 -14.19
CA ASN A 199 -1.56 -5.83 -15.18
C ASN A 199 -2.73 -4.84 -15.03
N ALA A 200 -2.87 -4.22 -13.86
CA ALA A 200 -3.95 -3.28 -13.57
C ALA A 200 -3.61 -1.81 -13.89
N ASN A 201 -2.35 -1.50 -14.22
CA ASN A 201 -1.84 -0.15 -14.42
C ASN A 201 -1.15 -0.02 -15.78
#